data_AF-A0A1W9QNH3-F1
#
_entry.id   AF-A0A1W9QNH3-F1
#
_cell.length_a   1.000
_cell.length_b   1.000
_cell.length_c   1.000
_cell.angle_alpha   90.00
_cell.angle_beta   90.00
_cell.angle_gamma   90.00
#
_symmetry.space_group_name_H-M   'P 1'
#
loop_
_entity.id
_entity.type
_entity.pdbx_description
1 polymer ?
#
loop_
_entity_poly.entity_id
_entity_poly.type
_entity_poly.pdbx_seq_one_letter_code
_entity_poly.pdbx_strand_id
1 'polypeptide(L)'
;MNRYTLLPFILLSLINIFAFSQNSTNIDTNRADSLTKEIVYVIFEKDTLFTLSENLGPFSPQERANAITERLDVLAEDLIIVEDSFNITETEESFLISYKDAVIMSVTDKDAKTEGHSKKYLAENYKEIISTSFFDNVQIKSTQSWLVRIGLTLLTLAGLIVIFFLLGRLFKWINHKLTEYEKKIKRK
;
A
#
# COMPACT_ATOMS: atom_id res chain seq x y z
N MET A 1 -15.33 -38.86 29.46
CA MET A 1 -14.40 -37.99 30.20
C MET A 1 -12.99 -38.22 29.66
N ASN A 2 -12.48 -37.30 28.83
CA ASN A 2 -11.08 -36.85 28.78
C ASN A 2 -10.97 -35.69 27.77
N ARG A 3 -10.81 -34.47 28.30
CA ARG A 3 -11.00 -33.16 27.66
C ARG A 3 -9.73 -32.58 26.99
N TYR A 4 -8.79 -33.40 26.52
CA TYR A 4 -7.45 -32.91 26.12
C TYR A 4 -6.95 -33.34 24.73
N THR A 5 -7.80 -33.88 23.85
CA THR A 5 -7.39 -34.28 22.48
C THR A 5 -7.71 -33.24 21.39
N LEU A 6 -8.28 -32.08 21.74
CA LEU A 6 -8.69 -31.04 20.77
C LEU A 6 -7.79 -29.80 20.76
N LEU A 7 -6.59 -29.87 21.33
CA LEU A 7 -5.71 -28.71 21.53
C LEU A 7 -4.43 -28.63 20.66
N PRO A 8 -4.31 -29.31 19.49
CA PRO A 8 -3.33 -28.88 18.49
C PRO A 8 -3.96 -28.26 17.22
N PHE A 9 -5.29 -28.18 17.11
CA PHE A 9 -5.95 -27.73 15.87
C PHE A 9 -6.29 -26.23 15.79
N ILE A 10 -6.09 -25.46 16.86
CA ILE A 10 -6.53 -24.04 16.95
C ILE A 10 -5.45 -23.04 16.50
N LEU A 11 -4.22 -23.48 16.20
CA LEU A 11 -3.14 -22.55 15.82
C LEU A 11 -2.97 -22.32 14.30
N LEU A 12 -3.78 -22.95 13.44
CA LEU A 12 -3.62 -22.86 11.98
C LEU A 12 -4.69 -22.02 11.25
N SER A 13 -5.59 -21.32 11.95
CA SER A 13 -6.73 -20.63 11.30
C SER A 13 -6.63 -19.10 11.19
N LEU A 14 -5.46 -18.47 11.38
CA LEU A 14 -5.33 -17.00 11.37
C LEU A 14 -4.48 -16.45 10.20
N ILE A 15 -4.56 -17.06 9.01
CA ILE A 15 -3.85 -16.55 7.80
C ILE A 15 -4.80 -16.24 6.62
N ASN A 16 -6.12 -16.14 6.83
CA ASN A 16 -7.04 -15.76 5.74
C ASN A 16 -8.08 -14.73 6.17
N ILE A 17 -7.66 -13.49 6.39
CA ILE A 17 -8.55 -12.33 6.23
C ILE A 17 -7.74 -11.18 5.61
N PHE A 18 -7.41 -11.30 4.34
CA PHE A 18 -7.35 -10.15 3.41
C PHE A 18 -7.83 -10.66 2.04
N ALA A 19 -9.07 -11.15 2.02
CA ALA A 19 -9.82 -11.30 0.79
C ALA A 19 -10.32 -9.90 0.40
N PHE A 20 -9.57 -9.25 -0.49
CA PHE A 20 -10.06 -8.48 -1.62
C PHE A 20 -11.52 -7.96 -1.51
N SER A 21 -11.67 -6.68 -1.16
CA SER A 21 -12.92 -5.94 -1.35
C SER A 21 -12.71 -4.96 -2.50
N GLN A 22 -12.92 -5.39 -3.74
CA GLN A 22 -13.27 -4.45 -4.81
C GLN A 22 -14.78 -4.24 -4.78
N ASN A 23 -15.18 -3.03 -4.35
CA ASN A 23 -16.53 -2.53 -4.53
C ASN A 23 -16.48 -1.42 -5.57
N SER A 24 -16.57 -1.77 -6.85
CA SER A 24 -16.78 -0.79 -7.93
C SER A 24 -18.28 -0.55 -8.09
N THR A 25 -18.79 0.45 -7.37
CA THR A 25 -20.12 0.99 -7.67
C THR A 25 -20.01 1.87 -8.91
N ASN A 26 -20.45 1.32 -10.05
CA ASN A 26 -20.78 2.11 -11.23
C ASN A 26 -21.97 3.02 -10.85
N ILE A 27 -21.75 4.33 -10.80
CA ILE A 27 -22.83 5.31 -10.81
C ILE A 27 -22.81 5.93 -12.21
N ASP A 28 -23.62 5.34 -13.08
CA ASP A 28 -24.09 6.00 -14.30
C ASP A 28 -25.07 7.11 -13.90
N THR A 29 -24.64 8.36 -14.04
CA THR A 29 -25.58 9.49 -14.14
C THR A 29 -25.25 10.32 -15.35
N ASN A 30 -26.02 10.07 -16.41
CA ASN A 30 -26.12 10.90 -17.58
C ASN A 30 -26.94 12.17 -17.30
N ARG A 31 -26.47 13.30 -17.85
CA ARG A 31 -27.20 14.50 -18.30
C ARG A 31 -27.75 15.47 -17.24
N ALA A 32 -27.16 16.66 -17.13
CA ALA A 32 -27.43 17.81 -18.00
C ALA A 32 -26.89 19.11 -17.35
N ASP A 33 -26.16 19.86 -18.17
CA ASP A 33 -25.99 21.31 -18.12
C ASP A 33 -25.36 21.96 -16.87
N SER A 34 -24.05 22.18 -16.97
CA SER A 34 -23.50 23.44 -16.50
C SER A 34 -22.30 23.81 -17.38
N LEU A 35 -22.42 24.92 -18.11
CA LEU A 35 -21.33 25.66 -18.76
C LEU A 35 -20.24 26.15 -17.77
N THR A 36 -20.23 25.64 -16.54
CA THR A 36 -19.13 25.77 -15.59
C THR A 36 -18.19 24.61 -15.79
N LYS A 37 -16.98 24.95 -16.22
CA LYS A 37 -15.83 24.05 -16.24
C LYS A 37 -15.75 23.30 -14.91
N GLU A 38 -15.80 21.97 -14.95
CA GLU A 38 -15.73 21.12 -13.76
C GLU A 38 -14.34 21.24 -13.15
N ILE A 39 -14.25 21.75 -11.90
CA ILE A 39 -13.00 21.84 -11.15
C ILE A 39 -12.94 20.62 -10.23
N VAL A 40 -11.97 19.75 -10.47
CA VAL A 40 -11.75 18.53 -9.70
C VAL A 40 -10.46 18.65 -8.91
N TYR A 41 -10.47 18.18 -7.66
CA TYR A 41 -9.31 18.17 -6.78
C TYR A 41 -8.52 16.87 -6.92
N VAL A 42 -7.21 16.99 -7.07
CA VAL A 42 -6.28 15.86 -6.89
C VAL A 42 -5.97 15.73 -5.41
N ILE A 43 -6.29 14.58 -4.83
CA ILE A 43 -6.16 14.34 -3.39
C ILE A 43 -5.17 13.19 -3.18
N PHE A 44 -4.23 13.36 -2.25
CA PHE A 44 -3.27 12.32 -1.86
C PHE A 44 -3.16 12.29 -0.34
N GLU A 45 -3.29 11.11 0.28
CA GLU A 45 -3.20 10.91 1.74
C GLU A 45 -4.07 11.89 2.58
N LYS A 46 -5.25 12.24 2.05
CA LYS A 46 -6.24 13.20 2.62
C LYS A 46 -5.86 14.67 2.48
N ASP A 47 -4.79 14.99 1.77
CA ASP A 47 -4.39 16.35 1.43
C ASP A 47 -4.73 16.68 -0.02
N THR A 48 -5.15 17.91 -0.26
CA THR A 48 -5.44 18.37 -1.63
C THR A 48 -4.17 18.94 -2.24
N LEU A 49 -3.73 18.39 -3.37
CA LEU A 49 -2.51 18.82 -4.04
C LEU A 49 -2.78 20.05 -4.92
N PHE A 50 -3.68 19.92 -5.89
CA PHE A 50 -4.03 20.96 -6.86
C PHE A 50 -5.34 20.60 -7.56
N THR A 51 -5.82 21.49 -8.42
CA THR A 51 -7.05 21.30 -9.19
C THR A 51 -6.77 20.97 -10.66
N LEU A 52 -7.64 20.16 -11.25
CA LEU A 52 -7.71 19.88 -12.68
C LEU A 52 -9.08 20.25 -13.20
N SER A 53 -9.13 20.80 -14.40
CA SER A 53 -10.41 21.19 -15.01
C SER A 53 -10.49 20.95 -16.52
N GLU A 54 -9.40 20.43 -17.10
CA GLU A 54 -9.29 20.11 -18.51
C GLU A 54 -9.26 18.60 -18.73
N ASN A 55 -9.79 18.18 -19.87
CA ASN A 55 -9.73 16.78 -20.28
C ASN A 55 -8.36 16.47 -20.90
N LEU A 56 -7.89 15.24 -20.69
CA LEU A 56 -6.70 14.70 -21.34
C LEU A 56 -7.12 13.64 -22.36
N GLY A 57 -7.26 14.03 -23.62
CA GLY A 57 -7.80 13.14 -24.65
C GLY A 57 -9.21 12.66 -24.26
N PRO A 58 -9.44 11.34 -24.13
CA PRO A 58 -10.74 10.79 -23.73
C PRO A 58 -11.01 10.89 -22.22
N PHE A 59 -10.00 11.21 -21.39
CA PHE A 59 -10.12 11.21 -19.94
C PHE A 59 -10.67 12.55 -19.42
N SER A 60 -11.75 12.47 -18.66
CA SER A 60 -12.33 13.58 -17.90
C SER A 60 -11.39 14.09 -16.80
N PRO A 61 -11.60 15.31 -16.24
CA PRO A 61 -10.76 15.83 -15.16
C PRO A 61 -10.84 14.94 -13.92
N GLN A 62 -12.01 14.32 -13.67
CA GLN A 62 -12.23 13.36 -12.59
C GLN A 62 -11.44 12.07 -12.77
N GLU A 63 -11.46 11.48 -13.96
CA GLU A 63 -10.67 10.28 -14.25
C GLU A 63 -9.18 10.56 -14.15
N ARG A 64 -8.73 11.74 -14.59
CA ARG A 64 -7.33 12.17 -14.43
C ARG A 64 -6.95 12.28 -12.96
N ALA A 65 -7.76 12.96 -12.15
CA ALA A 65 -7.48 13.14 -10.73
C ALA A 65 -7.38 11.79 -10.02
N ASN A 66 -8.33 10.89 -10.26
CA ASN A 66 -8.33 9.53 -9.70
C ASN A 66 -7.08 8.74 -10.13
N ALA A 67 -6.72 8.78 -11.42
CA ALA A 67 -5.55 8.07 -11.92
C ALA A 67 -4.24 8.60 -11.32
N ILE A 68 -4.15 9.92 -11.07
CA ILE A 68 -2.99 10.51 -10.40
C ILE A 68 -2.91 10.04 -8.95
N THR A 69 -4.01 10.12 -8.21
CA THR A 69 -4.11 9.63 -6.83
C THR A 69 -3.71 8.15 -6.73
N GLU A 70 -4.29 7.30 -7.57
CA GLU A 70 -4.00 5.85 -7.57
C GLU A 70 -2.51 5.58 -7.84
N ARG A 71 -1.91 6.29 -8.80
CA ARG A 71 -0.46 6.15 -9.07
C ARG A 71 0.38 6.57 -7.87
N LEU A 72 0.04 7.69 -7.21
CA LEU A 72 0.76 8.14 -6.03
C LEU A 72 0.61 7.15 -4.87
N ASP A 73 -0.58 6.58 -4.67
CA ASP A 73 -0.83 5.57 -3.64
C ASP A 73 0.03 4.31 -3.88
N VAL A 74 0.08 3.80 -5.12
CA VAL A 74 0.92 2.65 -5.49
C VAL A 74 2.41 2.97 -5.28
N LEU A 75 2.85 4.18 -5.63
CA LEU A 75 4.24 4.60 -5.41
C LEU A 75 4.58 4.73 -3.92
N ALA A 76 3.61 5.14 -3.09
CA ALA A 76 3.78 5.28 -1.64
C ALA A 76 3.89 3.93 -0.93
N GLU A 77 3.51 2.82 -1.57
CA GLU A 77 3.69 1.46 -1.06
C GLU A 77 5.12 0.91 -1.29
N ASP A 78 5.94 1.57 -2.11
CA ASP A 78 7.31 1.13 -2.40
C ASP A 78 8.19 1.12 -1.13
N LEU A 79 9.00 0.07 -0.99
CA LEU A 79 9.89 -0.13 0.15
C LEU A 79 11.11 0.78 0.11
N ILE A 80 11.49 1.24 -1.09
CA ILE A 80 12.70 2.02 -1.33
C ILE A 80 12.33 3.33 -2.00
N ILE A 81 12.30 4.38 -1.19
CA ILE A 81 11.99 5.73 -1.62
C ILE A 81 13.29 6.49 -1.80
N VAL A 82 13.46 7.08 -2.98
CA VAL A 82 14.60 7.90 -3.35
C VAL A 82 14.10 9.34 -3.53
N GLU A 83 14.68 10.28 -2.76
CA GLU A 83 14.22 11.67 -2.69
C GLU A 83 14.36 12.41 -4.02
N ASP A 84 15.46 12.23 -4.74
CA ASP A 84 15.71 12.94 -6.01
C ASP A 84 15.17 12.23 -7.25
N SER A 85 14.14 11.37 -7.10
CA SER A 85 13.59 10.58 -8.21
C SER A 85 12.45 11.25 -8.98
N PHE A 86 11.92 12.38 -8.51
CA PHE A 86 10.94 13.16 -9.27
C PHE A 86 11.61 13.93 -10.40
N ASN A 87 11.17 13.69 -11.63
CA ASN A 87 11.69 14.36 -12.81
C ASN A 87 10.57 14.86 -13.73
N ILE A 88 10.95 15.79 -14.61
CA ILE A 88 10.09 16.31 -15.67
C ILE A 88 10.74 15.99 -17.00
N THR A 89 9.98 15.39 -17.90
CA THR A 89 10.40 15.12 -19.28
C THR A 89 9.52 15.90 -20.25
N GLU A 90 10.12 16.69 -21.12
CA GLU A 90 9.41 17.41 -22.18
C GLU A 90 9.12 16.46 -23.35
N THR A 91 7.89 16.54 -23.87
CA THR A 91 7.43 15.85 -25.08
C THR A 91 6.89 16.88 -26.06
N GLU A 92 6.61 16.48 -27.30
CA GLU A 92 6.06 17.41 -28.32
C GLU A 92 4.76 18.09 -27.86
N GLU A 93 3.91 17.38 -27.14
CA GLU A 93 2.58 17.87 -26.75
C GLU A 93 2.49 18.30 -25.28
N SER A 94 3.35 17.78 -24.40
CA SER A 94 3.18 17.91 -22.95
C SER A 94 4.47 17.84 -22.14
N PHE A 95 4.39 18.21 -20.86
CA PHE A 95 5.43 17.89 -19.88
C PHE A 95 4.96 16.71 -19.02
N LEU A 96 5.76 15.66 -18.94
CA LEU A 96 5.48 14.48 -18.13
C LEU A 96 6.17 14.62 -16.78
N ILE A 97 5.41 14.51 -15.70
CA ILE A 97 5.94 14.40 -14.34
C ILE A 97 6.00 12.93 -13.98
N SER A 98 7.19 12.47 -13.61
CA SER A 98 7.47 11.06 -13.32
C SER A 98 8.22 10.90 -12.01
N TYR A 99 8.05 9.74 -11.38
CA TYR A 99 8.88 9.30 -10.27
C TYR A 99 9.61 8.02 -10.68
N LYS A 100 10.95 8.06 -10.67
CA LYS A 100 11.79 7.02 -11.30
C LYS A 100 11.36 6.85 -12.76
N ASP A 101 10.90 5.67 -13.14
CA ASP A 101 10.43 5.33 -14.49
C ASP A 101 8.90 5.41 -14.64
N ALA A 102 8.16 5.72 -13.56
CA ALA A 102 6.71 5.74 -13.55
C ALA A 102 6.16 7.16 -13.81
N VAL A 103 5.41 7.32 -14.90
CA VAL A 103 4.73 8.59 -15.20
C VAL A 103 3.54 8.77 -14.27
N ILE A 104 3.52 9.88 -13.52
CA ILE A 104 2.44 10.23 -12.60
C ILE A 104 1.36 11.01 -13.36
N MET A 105 1.77 12.07 -14.07
CA MET A 105 0.83 12.91 -14.82
C MET A 105 1.48 13.57 -16.04
N SER A 106 0.62 14.05 -16.93
CA SER A 106 0.98 14.90 -18.07
C SER A 106 0.33 16.27 -17.92
N VAL A 107 1.13 17.32 -18.16
CA VAL A 107 0.73 18.72 -18.15
C VAL A 107 0.68 19.22 -19.59
N THR A 108 -0.52 19.62 -20.03
CA THR A 108 -0.81 20.01 -21.40
C THR A 108 -0.93 21.52 -21.58
N ASP A 109 -1.00 21.99 -22.82
CA ASP A 109 -1.24 23.40 -23.13
C ASP A 109 -2.60 23.89 -22.62
N LYS A 110 -3.59 23.00 -22.55
CA LYS A 110 -4.93 23.34 -22.02
C LYS A 110 -4.86 23.61 -20.52
N ASP A 111 -4.13 22.77 -19.79
CA ASP A 111 -3.90 22.95 -18.35
C ASP A 111 -3.20 24.30 -18.10
N ALA A 112 -2.12 24.57 -18.83
CA ALA A 112 -1.35 25.81 -18.72
C ALA A 112 -2.19 27.07 -19.01
N LYS A 113 -3.00 27.04 -20.08
CA LYS A 113 -3.91 28.14 -20.45
C LYS A 113 -4.96 28.41 -19.39
N THR A 114 -5.44 27.36 -18.73
CA THR A 114 -6.43 27.46 -17.66
C THR A 114 -5.89 28.20 -16.46
N GLU A 115 -4.69 27.81 -16.03
CA GLU A 115 -4.03 28.39 -14.86
C GLU A 115 -3.32 29.71 -15.17
N GLY A 116 -3.33 30.16 -16.44
CA GLY A 116 -2.70 31.42 -16.86
C GLY A 116 -1.17 31.39 -16.81
N HIS A 117 -0.57 30.20 -16.89
CA HIS A 117 0.87 29.99 -16.76
C HIS A 117 1.47 29.32 -18.00
N SER A 118 2.80 29.27 -18.08
CA SER A 118 3.48 28.47 -19.11
C SER A 118 3.41 26.98 -18.74
N LYS A 119 3.39 26.09 -19.75
CA LYS A 119 3.41 24.63 -19.52
C LYS A 119 4.56 24.19 -18.61
N LYS A 120 5.75 24.73 -18.86
CA LYS A 120 6.96 24.40 -18.10
C LYS A 120 6.82 24.82 -16.63
N TYR A 121 6.40 26.07 -16.39
CA TYR A 121 6.19 26.56 -15.03
C TYR A 121 5.16 25.73 -14.28
N LEU A 122 4.03 25.42 -14.94
CA LEU A 122 2.97 24.62 -14.32
C LEU A 122 3.45 23.20 -13.97
N ALA A 123 4.23 22.57 -14.85
CA ALA A 123 4.82 21.26 -14.58
C ALA A 123 5.83 21.29 -13.43
N GLU A 124 6.68 22.33 -13.36
CA GLU A 124 7.62 22.53 -12.24
C GLU A 124 6.88 22.71 -10.91
N ASN A 125 5.85 23.55 -10.89
CA ASN A 125 5.01 23.79 -9.72
C ASN A 125 4.27 22.53 -9.25
N TYR A 126 3.64 21.79 -10.17
CA TYR A 126 2.97 20.53 -9.82
C TYR A 126 3.95 19.46 -9.34
N LYS A 127 5.13 19.36 -9.96
CA LYS A 127 6.17 18.45 -9.47
C LYS A 127 6.55 18.79 -8.03
N GLU A 128 6.77 20.08 -7.72
CA GLU A 128 7.11 20.52 -6.37
C GLU A 128 6.02 20.12 -5.37
N ILE A 129 4.76 20.52 -5.61
CA ILE A 129 3.61 20.17 -4.75
C ILE A 129 3.50 18.66 -4.53
N ILE A 130 3.57 17.88 -5.60
CA ILE A 130 3.50 16.41 -5.52
C ILE A 130 4.66 15.86 -4.70
N SER A 131 5.89 16.29 -5.01
CA SER A 131 7.08 15.75 -4.35
C SER A 131 7.09 16.06 -2.86
N THR A 132 6.77 17.28 -2.45
CA THR A 132 6.69 17.67 -1.04
C THR A 132 5.66 16.84 -0.30
N SER A 133 4.42 16.79 -0.81
CA SER A 133 3.36 16.00 -0.18
C SER A 133 3.67 14.50 -0.15
N PHE A 134 4.29 13.97 -1.20
CA PHE A 134 4.72 12.58 -1.28
C PHE A 134 5.74 12.25 -0.18
N PHE A 135 6.81 13.04 -0.04
CA PHE A 135 7.83 12.77 0.97
C PHE A 135 7.32 12.96 2.39
N ASP A 136 6.50 13.99 2.64
CA ASP A 136 5.93 14.23 3.97
C ASP A 136 5.08 13.05 4.45
N ASN A 137 4.24 12.50 3.56
CA ASN A 137 3.36 11.40 3.92
C ASN A 137 4.08 10.05 3.97
N VAL A 138 5.03 9.81 3.07
CA VAL A 138 5.77 8.54 3.00
C VAL A 138 6.77 8.41 4.14
N GLN A 139 7.41 9.50 4.59
CA GLN A 139 8.26 9.47 5.78
C GLN A 139 7.49 9.05 7.05
N ILE A 140 6.27 9.57 7.23
CA ILE A 140 5.40 9.22 8.35
C ILE A 140 5.00 7.73 8.29
N LYS A 141 4.61 7.23 7.11
CA LYS A 141 4.26 5.82 6.92
C LYS A 141 5.43 4.86 7.13
N SER A 142 6.64 5.25 6.72
CA SER A 142 7.84 4.43 6.87
C SER A 142 8.11 4.11 8.34
N THR A 143 8.09 5.11 9.23
CA THR A 143 8.41 4.90 10.66
C THR A 143 7.42 3.97 11.37
N GLN A 144 6.12 4.12 11.11
CA GLN A 144 5.09 3.25 11.70
C GLN A 144 5.16 1.82 11.14
N SER A 145 5.39 1.69 9.83
CA SER A 145 5.52 0.39 9.17
C SER A 145 6.72 -0.40 9.69
N TRP A 146 7.83 0.27 9.98
CA TRP A 146 9.03 -0.34 10.58
C TRP A 146 8.73 -0.98 11.94
N LEU A 147 7.97 -0.30 12.81
CA LEU A 147 7.59 -0.83 14.13
C LEU A 147 6.76 -2.11 14.01
N VAL A 148 5.76 -2.12 13.13
CA VAL A 148 4.92 -3.31 12.91
C VAL A 148 5.74 -4.48 12.37
N ARG A 149 6.66 -4.21 11.42
CA ARG A 149 7.54 -5.24 10.85
C ARG A 149 8.50 -5.84 11.89
N ILE A 150 9.10 -5.00 12.73
CA ILE A 150 9.94 -5.44 13.84
C ILE A 150 9.12 -6.30 14.81
N GLY A 151 7.93 -5.83 15.18
CA GLY A 151 7.01 -6.57 16.06
C GLY A 151 6.63 -7.95 15.49
N LEU A 152 6.29 -8.02 14.20
CA LEU A 152 5.95 -9.29 13.54
C LEU A 152 7.17 -10.23 13.46
N THR A 153 8.35 -9.70 13.12
CA THR A 153 9.58 -10.48 13.06
C THR A 153 9.92 -11.08 14.42
N LEU A 154 9.85 -10.29 15.49
CA LEU A 154 10.04 -10.76 16.87
C LEU A 154 8.98 -11.80 17.27
N LEU A 155 7.72 -11.60 16.88
CA LEU A 155 6.64 -12.55 17.14
C LEU A 155 6.89 -13.90 16.47
N THR A 156 7.30 -13.91 15.20
CA THR A 156 7.62 -15.15 14.48
C THR A 156 8.80 -15.88 15.12
N LEU A 157 9.84 -15.15 15.53
CA LEU A 157 11.00 -15.71 16.22
C LEU A 157 10.62 -16.29 17.60
N ALA A 158 9.79 -15.57 18.36
CA ALA A 158 9.26 -16.06 19.63
C ALA A 158 8.43 -17.33 19.45
N GLY A 159 7.59 -17.38 18.40
CA GLY A 159 6.84 -18.58 18.03
C GLY A 159 7.75 -19.78 17.76
N LEU A 160 8.85 -19.58 17.02
CA LEU A 160 9.83 -20.63 16.75
C LEU A 160 10.48 -21.17 18.04
N ILE A 161 10.85 -20.28 18.97
CA ILE A 161 11.39 -20.67 20.28
C ILE A 161 10.39 -21.49 21.08
N VAL A 162 9.11 -21.09 21.08
CA VAL A 162 8.04 -21.83 21.76
C VAL A 162 7.86 -23.22 21.17
N ILE A 163 7.93 -23.36 19.85
CA ILE A 163 7.86 -24.67 19.17
C ILE A 163 8.99 -25.58 19.64
N PHE A 164 10.24 -25.10 19.64
CA PHE A 164 11.38 -25.89 20.12
C PHE A 164 11.23 -26.29 21.60
N PHE A 165 10.74 -25.39 22.44
CA PHE A 165 10.47 -25.67 23.84
C PHE A 165 9.41 -26.77 24.02
N LEU A 166 8.30 -26.70 23.27
CA LEU A 166 7.24 -27.70 23.29
C LEU A 166 7.72 -29.07 22.79
N LEU A 167 8.52 -29.10 21.72
CA LEU A 167 9.13 -30.32 21.21
C LEU A 167 10.02 -30.97 22.25
N GLY A 168 10.90 -30.21 22.90
CA GLY A 168 11.75 -30.72 23.98
C GLY A 168 10.95 -31.31 25.14
N ARG A 169 9.84 -30.66 25.52
CA ARG A 169 8.93 -31.17 26.56
C ARG A 169 8.23 -32.46 26.13
N LEU A 170 7.80 -32.54 24.87
CA LEU A 170 7.14 -33.71 24.30
C LEU A 170 8.09 -34.92 24.27
N PHE A 171 9.33 -34.75 23.81
CA PHE A 171 10.33 -35.83 23.80
C PHE A 171 10.64 -36.37 25.19
N LYS A 172 10.77 -35.49 26.19
CA LYS A 172 10.94 -35.92 27.60
C LYS A 172 9.76 -36.75 28.09
N TRP A 173 8.53 -36.34 27.76
CA TRP A 173 7.33 -37.07 28.14
C TRP A 173 7.24 -38.46 27.48
N ILE A 174 7.56 -38.55 26.18
CA ILE A 174 7.59 -39.81 25.45
C ILE A 174 8.64 -40.75 26.04
N ASN A 175 9.88 -40.28 26.26
CA ASN A 175 10.96 -41.10 26.83
C ASN A 175 10.63 -41.60 28.24
N HIS A 176 10.01 -40.76 29.08
CA HIS A 176 9.58 -41.19 30.40
C HIS A 176 8.52 -42.32 30.32
N LYS A 177 7.55 -42.21 29.41
CA LYS A 177 6.57 -43.28 29.16
C LYS A 177 7.23 -44.57 28.67
N LEU A 178 8.19 -44.48 27.74
CA LEU A 178 8.87 -45.67 27.20
C LEU A 178 9.66 -46.43 28.29
N THR A 179 10.42 -45.71 29.12
CA THR A 179 11.23 -46.33 30.19
C THR A 179 10.37 -47.03 31.26
N GLU A 180 9.17 -46.53 31.54
CA GLU A 180 8.21 -47.19 32.43
C GLU A 180 7.66 -48.49 31.82
N TYR A 181 7.44 -48.54 30.51
CA TYR A 181 7.05 -49.78 29.82
C TYR A 181 8.18 -50.82 29.80
N GLU A 182 9.41 -50.41 29.52
CA GLU A 182 10.57 -51.32 29.54
C GLU A 182 10.82 -51.94 30.94
N LYS A 183 10.69 -51.14 32.00
CA LYS A 183 10.82 -51.63 33.39
C LYS A 183 9.74 -52.64 33.76
N LYS A 184 8.51 -52.49 33.26
CA LYS A 184 7.43 -53.46 33.48
C LYS A 184 7.67 -54.79 32.77
N ILE A 185 8.26 -54.77 31.58
CA ILE A 185 8.55 -55.99 30.81
C ILE A 185 9.71 -56.77 31.44
N LYS A 186 10.77 -56.10 31.92
CA LYS A 186 11.93 -56.75 32.57
C LYS A 186 11.68 -57.30 33.98
N ARG A 187 10.55 -56.99 34.63
CA ARG A 187 10.17 -57.52 35.95
C ARG A 187 9.30 -58.78 35.89
N LYS A 188 8.98 -59.27 34.70
CA LYS A 188 8.24 -60.51 34.46
C LYS A 188 9.19 -61.58 33.91
#